data_AF-A0AAD4LBF2-F1
#
_entry.id   AF-A0AAD4LBF2-F1
#
_cell.length_a   1.000
_cell.length_b   1.000
_cell.length_c   1.000
_cell.angle_alpha   90.00
_cell.angle_beta   90.00
_cell.angle_gamma   90.00
#
_symmetry.space_group_name_H-M   'P 1'
#
loop_
_entity.id
_entity.type
_entity.pdbx_description
1 polymer ?
#
loop_
_entity_poly.entity_id
_entity_poly.type
_entity_poly.pdbx_seq_one_letter_code
_entity_poly.pdbx_strand_id
1 'polypeptide(L)'
;MSQTPSTSTSSSNFHAIFVSALREYEKKTKTDLHTHPLATQLQSCQSSNDILSVLRDKVNEFDQSRSHNERLSSWLGPTINVLYAFSATLGEGVGLIFSPAKVISAGVGVLLLAAKDVDASQEALAELFERIENFFKRLESYTEVPPTDAMTDMIVKIMVEVLNIFAIATKEMKQGRAKKFFKKLMGKKDIEDALARLDRLTQEEARMAAAQILRLTHSVNDKVNWKPDDERGQ
;
A
#
# COMPACT_ATOMS: atom_id res chain seq x y z
N MET A 1 -24.20 31.12 -24.15
CA MET A 1 -23.89 30.61 -22.81
C MET A 1 -24.19 29.12 -22.81
N SER A 2 -23.15 28.28 -22.78
CA SER A 2 -23.32 26.82 -22.85
C SER A 2 -22.35 26.14 -21.91
N GLN A 3 -22.88 25.86 -20.72
CA GLN A 3 -22.63 24.73 -19.82
C GLN A 3 -21.23 24.09 -19.84
N THR A 4 -20.45 24.41 -18.80
CA THR A 4 -19.36 23.57 -18.31
C THR A 4 -19.93 22.26 -17.72
N PRO A 5 -19.36 21.08 -18.03
CA PRO A 5 -19.70 19.87 -17.30
C PRO A 5 -19.13 19.99 -15.88
N SER A 6 -20.02 20.08 -14.90
CA SER A 6 -19.69 19.88 -13.49
C SER A 6 -19.40 18.40 -13.26
N THR A 7 -18.11 18.02 -13.29
CA THR A 7 -17.66 16.72 -12.76
C THR A 7 -17.25 16.90 -11.29
N SER A 8 -18.24 17.11 -10.43
CA SER A 8 -18.19 16.77 -9.00
C SER A 8 -18.64 15.30 -8.91
N THR A 9 -18.01 14.33 -8.25
CA THR A 9 -17.32 14.32 -6.96
C THR A 9 -16.57 12.97 -6.90
N SER A 10 -15.26 12.92 -6.68
CA SER A 10 -14.55 11.64 -6.45
C SER A 10 -13.68 11.62 -5.18
N SER A 11 -13.66 12.69 -4.37
CA SER A 11 -12.65 12.83 -3.30
C SER A 11 -13.11 12.53 -1.86
N SER A 12 -14.33 12.06 -1.58
CA SER A 12 -14.90 12.29 -0.24
C SER A 12 -15.12 11.08 0.71
N ASN A 13 -14.81 9.83 0.33
CA ASN A 13 -15.12 8.66 1.18
C ASN A 13 -13.91 7.84 1.65
N PHE A 14 -12.66 8.23 1.36
CA PHE A 14 -11.48 7.43 1.74
C PHE A 14 -11.36 7.24 3.25
N HIS A 15 -11.69 8.26 4.04
CA HIS A 15 -11.74 8.15 5.49
C HIS A 15 -12.68 7.04 5.94
N ALA A 16 -13.90 7.00 5.42
CA ALA A 16 -14.90 5.99 5.78
C ALA A 16 -14.46 4.57 5.37
N ILE A 17 -13.91 4.40 4.16
CA ILE A 17 -13.45 3.10 3.67
C ILE A 17 -12.28 2.59 4.52
N PHE A 18 -11.30 3.46 4.82
CA PHE A 18 -10.13 3.07 5.60
C PHE A 18 -10.50 2.75 7.05
N VAL A 19 -11.35 3.57 7.69
CA VAL A 19 -11.88 3.28 9.03
C VAL A 19 -12.67 1.97 9.04
N SER A 20 -13.45 1.68 8.00
CA SER A 20 -14.16 0.40 7.87
C SER A 20 -13.18 -0.78 7.78
N ALA A 21 -12.09 -0.63 7.02
CA ALA A 21 -11.05 -1.65 6.89
C ALA A 21 -10.38 -1.92 8.24
N LEU A 22 -10.13 -0.89 9.04
CA LEU A 22 -9.53 -1.02 10.37
C LEU A 22 -10.45 -1.72 11.37
N ARG A 23 -11.75 -1.40 11.36
CA ARG A 23 -12.74 -2.12 12.18
C ARG A 23 -12.81 -3.60 11.80
N GLU A 24 -12.77 -3.92 10.51
CA GLU A 24 -12.73 -5.31 10.05
C GLU A 24 -11.41 -6.00 10.42
N TYR A 25 -10.28 -5.30 10.38
CA TYR A 25 -9.00 -5.80 10.90
C TYR A 25 -9.14 -6.17 12.38
N GLU A 26 -9.58 -5.24 13.22
CA GLU A 26 -9.75 -5.44 14.66
C GLU A 26 -10.69 -6.60 14.96
N LYS A 27 -11.84 -6.65 14.28
CA LYS A 27 -12.82 -7.73 14.42
C LYS A 27 -12.22 -9.10 14.15
N LYS A 28 -11.36 -9.23 13.13
CA LYS A 28 -10.71 -10.49 12.71
C LYS A 28 -9.55 -10.88 13.62
N THR A 29 -8.70 -9.93 14.01
CA THR A 29 -7.44 -10.19 14.73
C THR A 29 -7.58 -10.08 16.24
N LYS A 30 -8.68 -9.49 16.71
CA LYS A 30 -8.88 -9.06 18.10
C LYS A 30 -7.78 -8.09 18.58
N THR A 31 -7.24 -7.30 17.66
CA THR A 31 -6.23 -6.29 17.93
C THR A 31 -6.61 -4.99 17.26
N ASP A 32 -6.81 -3.97 18.07
CA ASP A 32 -6.91 -2.60 17.61
C ASP A 32 -5.51 -2.07 17.30
N LEU A 33 -5.29 -1.65 16.05
CA LEU A 33 -4.02 -1.10 15.61
C LEU A 33 -3.75 0.28 16.18
N HIS A 34 -4.76 1.05 16.59
CA HIS A 34 -4.58 2.40 17.13
C HIS A 34 -4.07 2.40 18.57
N THR A 35 -4.53 1.45 19.38
CA THR A 35 -4.15 1.34 20.79
C THR A 35 -2.98 0.37 21.00
N HIS A 36 -2.50 -0.30 19.96
CA HIS A 36 -1.40 -1.24 20.07
C HIS A 36 -0.10 -0.50 20.48
N PRO A 37 0.77 -1.06 21.34
CA PRO A 37 2.03 -0.40 21.74
C PRO A 37 2.93 0.02 20.56
N LEU A 38 2.85 -0.70 19.43
CA LEU A 38 3.56 -0.32 18.20
C LEU A 38 3.06 1.00 17.61
N ALA A 39 1.78 1.34 17.76
CA ALA A 39 1.26 2.63 17.30
C ALA A 39 1.87 3.79 18.08
N THR A 40 2.10 3.62 19.38
CA THR A 40 2.82 4.60 20.20
C THR A 40 4.27 4.78 19.73
N GLN A 41 4.97 3.68 19.40
CA GLN A 41 6.33 3.76 18.86
C GLN A 41 6.37 4.46 17.49
N LEU A 42 5.39 4.18 16.63
CA LEU A 42 5.28 4.77 15.30
C LEU A 42 4.78 6.23 15.32
N GLN A 43 4.17 6.67 16.42
CA GLN A 43 3.63 8.02 16.54
C GLN A 43 4.74 9.07 16.41
N SER A 44 5.90 8.82 17.02
CA SER A 44 7.07 9.71 16.97
C SER A 44 7.82 9.70 15.64
N CYS A 45 7.60 8.71 14.77
CA CYS A 45 8.27 8.63 13.47
C CYS A 45 7.88 9.81 12.57
N GLN A 46 8.89 10.52 12.03
CA GLN A 46 8.75 11.68 11.15
C GLN A 46 9.31 11.44 9.74
N SER A 47 9.79 10.22 9.46
CA SER A 47 10.32 9.83 8.16
C SER A 47 10.06 8.34 7.88
N SER A 48 10.17 7.93 6.61
CA SER A 48 10.13 6.50 6.23
C SER A 48 11.26 5.72 6.91
N ASN A 49 12.44 6.31 7.06
CA ASN A 49 13.59 5.70 7.73
C ASN A 49 13.31 5.41 9.22
N ASP A 50 12.61 6.29 9.92
CA ASP A 50 12.24 6.06 11.32
C ASP A 50 11.32 4.84 11.45
N ILE A 51 10.33 4.72 10.55
CA ILE A 51 9.41 3.58 10.50
C ILE A 51 10.18 2.30 10.17
N LEU A 52 11.07 2.35 9.17
CA LEU A 52 11.91 1.22 8.79
C LEU A 52 12.78 0.73 9.94
N SER A 53 13.34 1.64 10.75
CA SER A 53 14.12 1.26 11.93
C SER A 53 13.27 0.45 12.91
N VAL A 54 12.09 0.96 13.28
CA VAL A 54 11.18 0.27 14.20
C VAL A 54 10.78 -1.12 13.68
N LEU A 55 10.48 -1.24 12.39
CA LEU A 55 10.07 -2.51 11.80
C LEU A 55 11.24 -3.50 11.65
N ARG A 56 12.44 -3.02 11.29
CA ARG A 56 13.64 -3.87 11.26
C ARG A 56 13.98 -4.41 12.63
N ASP A 57 13.83 -3.61 13.69
CA ASP A 57 14.01 -4.10 15.05
C ASP A 57 13.02 -5.23 15.37
N LYS A 58 11.76 -5.12 14.91
CA LYS A 58 10.76 -6.19 15.06
C LYS A 58 11.06 -7.42 14.21
N VAL A 59 11.61 -7.25 13.01
CA VAL A 59 12.11 -8.38 12.20
C VAL A 59 13.30 -9.04 12.92
N ASN A 60 14.24 -8.28 13.48
CA ASN A 60 15.37 -8.85 14.21
C ASN A 60 14.93 -9.61 15.48
N GLU A 61 13.92 -9.13 16.21
CA GLU A 61 13.30 -9.87 17.31
C GLU A 61 12.64 -11.18 16.84
N PHE A 62 12.05 -11.16 15.64
CA PHE A 62 11.41 -12.31 15.00
C PHE A 62 12.40 -13.33 14.43
N ASP A 63 13.56 -12.86 13.98
CA ASP A 63 14.58 -13.62 13.24
C ASP A 63 15.65 -14.24 14.16
N GLN A 64 15.47 -14.17 15.49
CA GLN A 64 16.40 -14.75 16.48
C GLN A 64 16.52 -16.28 16.39
N SER A 65 15.68 -16.96 15.60
CA SER A 65 15.78 -18.38 15.29
C SER A 65 16.62 -18.64 14.02
N ARG A 66 17.89 -19.08 14.19
CA ARG A 66 18.82 -19.80 13.28
C ARG A 66 18.89 -19.54 11.75
N SER A 67 18.02 -18.80 11.09
CA SER A 67 18.09 -18.52 9.64
C SER A 67 17.69 -17.08 9.36
N HIS A 68 18.69 -16.19 9.35
CA HIS A 68 18.49 -14.80 8.96
C HIS A 68 17.82 -14.73 7.59
N ASN A 69 16.54 -14.38 7.53
CA ASN A 69 15.80 -14.37 6.28
C ASN A 69 15.85 -12.96 5.67
N GLU A 70 16.86 -12.72 4.85
CA GLU A 70 17.06 -11.45 4.15
C GLU A 70 15.82 -10.99 3.35
N ARG A 71 14.96 -11.92 2.92
CA ARG A 71 13.68 -11.60 2.24
C ARG A 71 12.75 -10.80 3.14
N LEU A 72 12.76 -11.03 4.46
CA LEU A 72 11.92 -10.32 5.43
C LEU A 72 12.40 -8.90 5.72
N SER A 73 13.67 -8.59 5.46
CA SER A 73 14.21 -7.24 5.63
C SER A 73 14.24 -6.44 4.32
N SER A 74 14.38 -7.11 3.17
CA SER A 74 14.44 -6.47 1.84
C SER A 74 13.11 -5.82 1.44
N TRP A 75 11.97 -6.47 1.72
CA TRP A 75 10.66 -5.98 1.29
C TRP A 75 10.18 -4.71 2.01
N LEU A 76 10.66 -4.48 3.23
CA LEU A 76 10.25 -3.35 4.06
C LEU A 76 10.58 -2.02 3.38
N GLY A 77 11.74 -1.91 2.74
CA GLY A 77 12.22 -0.67 2.11
C GLY A 77 11.22 -0.08 1.10
N PRO A 78 10.99 -0.76 -0.04
CA PRO A 78 10.07 -0.28 -1.06
C PRO A 78 8.65 -0.07 -0.53
N THR A 79 8.17 -0.97 0.33
CA THR A 79 6.81 -0.89 0.88
C THR A 79 6.61 0.33 1.77
N ILE A 80 7.51 0.57 2.72
CA ILE A 80 7.39 1.70 3.65
C ILE A 80 7.62 3.03 2.95
N ASN A 81 8.55 3.10 1.99
CA ASN A 81 8.78 4.32 1.21
C ASN A 81 7.51 4.73 0.45
N VAL A 82 6.90 3.79 -0.25
CA VAL A 82 5.65 4.03 -1.00
C VAL A 82 4.52 4.46 -0.07
N LEU A 83 4.31 3.70 1.01
CA LEU A 83 3.27 4.01 1.98
C LEU A 83 3.48 5.41 2.59
N TYR A 84 4.73 5.77 2.92
CA TYR A 84 5.07 7.06 3.50
C TYR A 84 4.84 8.22 2.51
N ALA A 85 5.34 8.09 1.27
CA ALA A 85 5.18 9.08 0.22
C ALA A 85 3.70 9.37 -0.08
N PHE A 86 2.88 8.33 -0.22
CA PHE A 86 1.44 8.51 -0.44
C PHE A 86 0.68 8.92 0.82
N SER A 87 1.19 8.65 2.02
CA SER A 87 0.55 9.13 3.24
C SER A 87 0.71 10.64 3.43
N ALA A 88 1.80 11.23 2.94
CA ALA A 88 1.96 12.69 2.95
C ALA A 88 0.90 13.36 2.06
N THR A 89 0.70 12.85 0.84
CA THR A 89 -0.31 13.37 -0.09
C THR A 89 -1.74 13.10 0.38
N LEU A 90 -2.01 11.90 0.92
CA LEU A 90 -3.33 11.53 1.43
C LEU A 90 -3.68 12.22 2.77
N GLY A 91 -2.69 12.50 3.61
CA GLY A 91 -2.88 13.17 4.90
C GLY A 91 -3.33 14.62 4.75
N GLU A 92 -2.74 15.34 3.79
CA GLU A 92 -3.05 16.75 3.52
C GLU A 92 -4.27 16.91 2.60
N GLY A 93 -4.43 16.03 1.61
CA GLY A 93 -5.49 16.14 0.60
C GLY A 93 -6.84 15.55 0.99
N VAL A 94 -6.91 14.70 2.03
CA VAL A 94 -8.09 13.86 2.29
C VAL A 94 -8.56 13.85 3.76
N GLY A 95 -7.92 14.64 4.63
CA GLY A 95 -8.39 14.86 6.01
C GLY A 95 -8.36 13.62 6.90
N LEU A 96 -7.44 12.68 6.65
CA LEU A 96 -7.25 11.54 7.56
C LEU A 96 -6.59 12.01 8.86
N ILE A 97 -7.23 11.71 10.00
CA ILE A 97 -6.71 12.05 11.33
C ILE A 97 -5.47 11.19 11.69
N PHE A 98 -5.22 10.13 10.93
CA PHE A 98 -4.10 9.20 11.11
C PHE A 98 -3.34 9.01 9.79
N SER A 99 -2.03 8.77 9.88
CA SER A 99 -1.19 8.44 8.71
C SER A 99 -1.42 6.98 8.30
N PRO A 100 -1.88 6.70 7.06
CA PRO A 100 -2.02 5.32 6.56
C PRO A 100 -0.74 4.49 6.68
N ALA A 101 0.43 5.09 6.42
CA ALA A 101 1.73 4.45 6.56
C ALA A 101 1.95 3.92 7.98
N LYS A 102 1.67 4.73 9.00
CA LYS A 102 1.85 4.34 10.40
C LYS A 102 0.92 3.17 10.76
N VAL A 103 -0.33 3.22 10.31
CA VAL A 103 -1.31 2.17 10.61
C VAL A 103 -0.96 0.85 9.92
N ILE A 104 -0.59 0.89 8.65
CA ILE A 104 -0.18 -0.32 7.91
C ILE A 104 1.10 -0.89 8.51
N SER A 105 2.06 -0.04 8.88
CA SER A 105 3.29 -0.45 9.58
C SER A 105 3.00 -1.11 10.92
N ALA A 106 2.05 -0.58 11.71
CA ALA A 106 1.60 -1.23 12.94
C ALA A 106 1.03 -2.63 12.64
N GLY A 107 0.24 -2.76 11.57
CA GLY A 107 -0.28 -4.05 11.08
C GLY A 107 0.83 -5.06 10.74
N VAL A 108 1.90 -4.61 10.10
CA VAL A 108 3.09 -5.41 9.81
C VAL A 108 3.74 -5.90 11.10
N GLY A 109 4.02 -5.00 12.05
CA GLY A 109 4.64 -5.38 13.32
C GLY A 109 3.76 -6.34 14.13
N VAL A 110 2.44 -6.16 14.15
CA VAL A 110 1.51 -7.11 14.80
C VAL A 110 1.56 -8.48 14.12
N LEU A 111 1.63 -8.52 12.79
CA LEU A 111 1.73 -9.77 12.03
C LEU A 111 3.04 -10.53 12.33
N LEU A 112 4.17 -9.82 12.35
CA LEU A 112 5.48 -10.38 12.75
C LEU A 112 5.41 -10.95 14.17
N LEU A 113 4.89 -10.19 15.13
CA LEU A 113 4.73 -10.63 16.51
C LEU A 113 3.84 -11.87 16.63
N ALA A 114 2.77 -11.97 15.83
CA ALA A 114 1.87 -13.11 15.85
C ALA A 114 2.50 -14.40 15.31
N ALA A 115 3.61 -14.30 14.57
CA ALA A 115 4.25 -15.41 13.89
C ALA A 115 5.54 -15.90 14.59
N LYS A 116 6.05 -15.16 15.60
CA LYS A 116 7.41 -15.30 16.16
C LYS A 116 7.76 -16.68 16.72
N ASP A 117 6.77 -17.47 17.13
CA ASP A 117 7.00 -18.73 17.85
C ASP A 117 6.91 -19.98 16.95
N VAL A 118 6.83 -19.82 15.62
CA VAL A 118 6.60 -20.94 14.68
C VAL A 118 7.41 -20.77 13.39
N ASP A 119 8.40 -21.65 13.16
CA ASP A 119 9.29 -21.63 11.97
C ASP A 119 8.52 -21.65 10.63
N ALA A 120 7.45 -22.46 10.55
CA ALA A 120 6.61 -22.50 9.36
C ALA A 120 5.90 -21.17 9.05
N SER A 121 5.82 -20.26 10.02
CA SER A 121 5.31 -18.90 9.82
C SER A 121 6.34 -17.99 9.16
N GLN A 122 7.64 -18.21 9.38
CA GLN A 122 8.69 -17.37 8.80
C GLN A 122 8.68 -17.47 7.28
N GLU A 123 8.69 -18.69 6.75
CA GLU A 123 8.63 -18.91 5.29
C GLU A 123 7.30 -18.42 4.70
N ALA A 124 6.20 -18.63 5.42
CA ALA A 124 4.89 -18.18 4.96
C ALA A 124 4.74 -16.66 4.94
N LEU A 125 5.38 -15.96 5.88
CA LEU A 125 5.44 -14.50 5.89
C LEU A 125 6.37 -13.96 4.81
N ALA A 126 7.54 -14.58 4.61
CA ALA A 126 8.47 -14.18 3.55
C ALA A 126 7.80 -14.25 2.18
N GLU A 127 7.11 -15.37 1.87
CA GLU A 127 6.35 -15.53 0.62
C GLU A 127 5.21 -14.49 0.50
N LEU A 128 4.46 -14.24 1.58
CA LEU A 128 3.39 -13.26 1.57
C LEU A 128 3.93 -11.85 1.29
N PHE A 129 5.01 -11.47 1.96
CA PHE A 129 5.61 -10.16 1.84
C PHE A 129 6.27 -9.94 0.48
N GLU A 130 6.93 -10.94 -0.10
CA GLU A 130 7.47 -10.86 -1.46
C GLU A 130 6.36 -10.63 -2.50
N ARG A 131 5.22 -11.31 -2.36
CA ARG A 131 4.05 -11.05 -3.21
C ARG A 131 3.56 -9.61 -3.06
N ILE A 132 3.50 -9.09 -1.83
CA ILE A 132 3.07 -7.71 -1.56
C ILE A 132 4.09 -6.70 -2.12
N GLU A 133 5.39 -6.95 -1.94
CA GLU A 133 6.50 -6.10 -2.39
C GLU A 133 6.46 -5.85 -3.90
N ASN A 134 6.17 -6.88 -4.69
CA ASN A 134 6.08 -6.76 -6.15
C ASN A 134 5.04 -5.72 -6.59
N PHE A 135 3.97 -5.52 -5.82
CA PHE A 135 2.99 -4.47 -6.08
C PHE A 135 3.53 -3.09 -5.69
N PHE A 136 4.15 -2.97 -4.52
CA PHE A 136 4.66 -1.69 -4.02
C PHE A 136 5.86 -1.18 -4.81
N LYS A 137 6.81 -2.02 -5.24
CA LYS A 137 7.94 -1.62 -6.11
C LYS A 137 7.48 -0.87 -7.36
N ARG A 138 6.37 -1.30 -7.94
CA ARG A 138 5.81 -0.62 -9.11
C ARG A 138 5.20 0.73 -8.74
N LEU A 139 4.52 0.81 -7.60
CA LEU A 139 3.99 2.07 -7.09
C LEU A 139 5.08 3.07 -6.70
N GLU A 140 6.28 2.61 -6.32
CA GLU A 140 7.44 3.45 -5.96
C GLU A 140 7.84 4.39 -7.09
N SER A 141 7.75 3.92 -8.35
CA SER A 141 8.03 4.75 -9.52
C SER A 141 7.12 5.99 -9.66
N TYR A 142 5.94 5.98 -9.03
CA TYR A 142 5.00 7.11 -9.06
C TYR A 142 5.17 8.06 -7.89
N THR A 143 6.12 7.83 -6.98
CA THR A 143 6.35 8.74 -5.84
C THR A 143 7.08 10.03 -6.25
N GLU A 144 7.73 10.03 -7.41
CA GLU A 144 8.41 11.22 -7.97
C GLU A 144 7.44 12.20 -8.65
N VAL A 145 6.22 11.76 -8.96
CA VAL A 145 5.22 12.55 -9.69
C VAL A 145 3.94 12.64 -8.85
N PRO A 146 3.34 13.84 -8.66
CA PRO A 146 2.08 13.94 -7.93
C PRO A 146 0.99 13.04 -8.53
N PRO A 147 0.37 12.14 -7.75
CA PRO A 147 -0.68 11.27 -8.25
C PRO A 147 -1.94 12.07 -8.58
N THR A 148 -2.63 11.68 -9.65
CA THR A 148 -3.96 12.23 -9.96
C THR A 148 -5.03 11.71 -9.00
N ASP A 149 -6.21 12.34 -8.95
CA ASP A 149 -7.32 11.90 -8.09
C ASP A 149 -7.70 10.42 -8.31
N ALA A 150 -7.70 9.97 -9.57
CA ALA A 150 -7.99 8.58 -9.92
C ALA A 150 -6.90 7.61 -9.44
N MET A 151 -5.62 7.99 -9.51
CA MET A 151 -4.51 7.21 -8.96
C MET A 151 -4.59 7.16 -7.43
N THR A 152 -4.96 8.28 -6.81
CA THR A 152 -5.15 8.42 -5.37
C THR A 152 -6.24 7.46 -4.87
N ASP A 153 -7.40 7.40 -5.54
CA ASP A 153 -8.47 6.43 -5.23
C ASP A 153 -7.99 4.97 -5.36
N MET A 154 -7.20 4.67 -6.41
CA MET A 154 -6.63 3.34 -6.60
C MET A 154 -5.66 2.95 -5.48
N ILE A 155 -4.75 3.86 -5.10
CA ILE A 155 -3.78 3.64 -4.02
C ILE A 155 -4.48 3.39 -2.69
N VAL A 156 -5.55 4.14 -2.37
CA VAL A 156 -6.34 3.92 -1.16
C VAL A 156 -6.97 2.52 -1.15
N LYS A 157 -7.55 2.09 -2.28
CA LYS A 157 -8.12 0.74 -2.42
C LYS A 157 -7.07 -0.35 -2.23
N ILE A 158 -5.87 -0.15 -2.77
CA ILE A 158 -4.72 -1.04 -2.59
C ILE A 158 -4.34 -1.14 -1.11
N MET A 159 -4.20 -0.01 -0.42
CA MET A 159 -3.87 0.03 1.01
C MET A 159 -4.91 -0.71 1.87
N VAL A 160 -6.20 -0.57 1.54
CA VAL A 160 -7.30 -1.27 2.23
C VAL A 160 -7.22 -2.79 2.03
N GLU A 161 -6.94 -3.25 0.82
CA GLU A 161 -6.82 -4.69 0.55
C GLU A 161 -5.59 -5.28 1.25
N VAL A 162 -4.47 -4.54 1.32
CA VAL A 162 -3.28 -4.95 2.10
C VAL A 162 -3.61 -5.11 3.59
N LEU A 163 -4.37 -4.18 4.19
CA LEU A 163 -4.84 -4.34 5.57
C LEU A 163 -5.71 -5.58 5.76
N ASN A 164 -6.60 -5.88 4.81
CA ASN A 164 -7.43 -7.08 4.88
C ASN A 164 -6.59 -8.37 4.79
N ILE A 165 -5.55 -8.40 3.93
CA ILE A 165 -4.59 -9.51 3.84
C ILE A 165 -3.86 -9.69 5.18
N PHE A 166 -3.36 -8.61 5.77
CA PHE A 166 -2.70 -8.67 7.09
C PHE A 166 -3.64 -9.12 8.19
N ALA A 167 -4.92 -8.72 8.16
CA ALA A 167 -5.91 -9.19 9.12
C ALA A 167 -6.10 -10.71 9.06
N ILE A 168 -6.20 -11.26 7.85
CA ILE A 168 -6.36 -12.70 7.62
C ILE A 168 -5.10 -13.44 8.07
N ALA A 169 -3.93 -12.99 7.65
CA ALA A 169 -2.65 -13.60 8.01
C ALA A 169 -2.45 -13.59 9.53
N THR A 170 -2.63 -12.44 10.19
CA THR A 170 -2.45 -12.28 11.63
C THR A 170 -3.36 -13.23 12.40
N LYS A 171 -4.64 -13.33 12.00
CA LYS A 171 -5.60 -14.24 12.62
C LYS A 171 -5.14 -15.69 12.52
N GLU A 172 -4.70 -16.14 11.35
CA GLU A 172 -4.25 -17.54 11.18
C GLU A 172 -2.93 -17.82 11.91
N MET A 173 -2.00 -16.84 11.98
CA MET A 173 -0.75 -16.97 12.73
C MET A 173 -0.99 -17.10 14.24
N LYS A 174 -1.82 -16.22 14.83
CA LYS A 174 -2.21 -16.31 16.25
C LYS A 174 -2.87 -17.64 16.63
N GLN A 175 -3.42 -18.35 15.64
CA GLN A 175 -4.10 -19.64 15.83
C GLN A 175 -3.17 -20.84 15.61
N GLY A 176 -1.85 -20.62 15.47
CA GLY A 176 -0.85 -21.67 15.23
C GLY A 176 -1.01 -22.36 13.87
N ARG A 177 -1.74 -21.73 12.93
CA ARG A 177 -2.17 -22.35 11.67
C ARG A 177 -1.32 -21.93 10.48
N ALA A 178 -0.07 -21.51 10.70
CA ALA A 178 0.86 -21.05 9.67
C ALA A 178 0.98 -22.02 8.47
N LYS A 179 1.17 -23.32 8.71
CA LYS A 179 1.23 -24.33 7.64
C LYS A 179 -0.06 -24.41 6.83
N LYS A 180 -1.22 -24.25 7.47
CA LYS A 180 -2.53 -24.21 6.80
C LYS A 180 -2.72 -22.90 6.04
N PHE A 181 -2.23 -21.79 6.58
CA PHE A 181 -2.20 -20.49 5.91
C PHE A 181 -1.33 -20.55 4.65
N PHE A 182 -0.11 -21.07 4.72
CA PHE A 182 0.77 -21.25 3.57
C PHE A 182 0.11 -22.12 2.49
N LYS A 183 -0.52 -23.25 2.90
CA LYS A 183 -1.27 -24.08 1.96
C LYS A 183 -2.47 -23.35 1.34
N LYS A 184 -3.13 -22.44 2.06
CA LYS A 184 -4.20 -21.58 1.52
C LYS A 184 -3.66 -20.50 0.58
N LEU A 185 -2.51 -19.90 0.92
CA LEU A 185 -1.81 -18.90 0.09
C LEU A 185 -1.42 -19.47 -1.28
N MET A 186 -1.12 -20.77 -1.31
CA MET A 186 -0.74 -21.54 -2.50
C MET A 186 -1.91 -22.24 -3.20
N GLY A 187 -3.18 -22.07 -2.79
CA GLY A 187 -4.27 -22.80 -3.47
C GLY A 187 -5.72 -22.65 -2.99
N LYS A 188 -6.14 -21.52 -2.39
CA LYS A 188 -7.57 -21.27 -2.13
C LYS A 188 -8.01 -19.81 -2.36
N LYS A 189 -9.23 -19.68 -2.89
CA LYS A 189 -9.90 -18.45 -3.34
C LYS A 189 -9.73 -17.22 -2.44
N ASP A 190 -10.01 -17.19 -1.14
CA ASP A 190 -10.11 -15.88 -0.45
C ASP A 190 -8.83 -15.01 -0.45
N ILE A 191 -7.65 -15.62 -0.28
CA ILE A 191 -6.35 -14.92 -0.31
C ILE A 191 -5.89 -14.74 -1.76
N GLU A 192 -6.03 -15.77 -2.59
CA GLU A 192 -5.74 -15.65 -4.02
C GLU A 192 -6.62 -14.61 -4.71
N ASP A 193 -7.88 -14.49 -4.32
CA ASP A 193 -8.86 -13.52 -4.80
C ASP A 193 -8.46 -12.13 -4.30
N ALA A 194 -7.96 -12.00 -3.07
CA ALA A 194 -7.43 -10.73 -2.56
C ALA A 194 -6.16 -10.31 -3.32
N LEU A 195 -5.24 -11.24 -3.55
CA LEU A 195 -4.04 -11.04 -4.34
C LEU A 195 -4.37 -10.78 -5.82
N ALA A 196 -5.36 -11.46 -6.39
CA ALA A 196 -5.82 -11.26 -7.76
C ALA A 196 -6.59 -9.95 -7.91
N ARG A 197 -7.35 -9.53 -6.89
CA ARG A 197 -7.93 -8.18 -6.83
C ARG A 197 -6.81 -7.13 -6.78
N LEU A 198 -5.79 -7.34 -5.96
CA LEU A 198 -4.62 -6.48 -5.88
C LEU A 198 -3.87 -6.41 -7.22
N ASP A 199 -3.70 -7.55 -7.91
CA ASP A 199 -3.10 -7.62 -9.25
C ASP A 199 -3.94 -6.89 -10.31
N ARG A 200 -5.26 -7.08 -10.29
CA ARG A 200 -6.18 -6.36 -11.18
C ARG A 200 -6.13 -4.84 -10.96
N LEU A 201 -6.19 -4.39 -9.70
CA LEU A 201 -6.10 -2.98 -9.34
C LEU A 201 -4.76 -2.40 -9.82
N THR A 202 -3.68 -3.16 -9.66
CA THR A 202 -2.35 -2.78 -10.14
C THR A 202 -2.31 -2.73 -11.67
N GLN A 203 -2.95 -3.65 -12.39
CA GLN A 203 -2.98 -3.60 -13.86
C GLN A 203 -3.84 -2.43 -14.40
N GLU A 204 -4.94 -2.12 -13.73
CA GLU A 204 -5.78 -0.96 -14.01
C GLU A 204 -5.00 0.36 -13.81
N GLU A 205 -4.18 0.43 -12.76
CA GLU A 205 -3.25 1.54 -12.53
C GLU A 205 -2.31 1.75 -13.73
N ALA A 206 -1.65 0.69 -14.24
CA ALA A 206 -0.75 0.78 -15.40
C ALA A 206 -1.44 1.38 -16.62
N ARG A 207 -2.65 0.88 -16.90
CA ARG A 207 -3.44 1.30 -18.06
C ARG A 207 -3.85 2.76 -17.92
N MET A 208 -4.22 3.21 -16.72
CA MET A 208 -4.54 4.62 -16.46
C MET A 208 -3.32 5.53 -16.61
N ALA A 209 -2.17 5.14 -16.05
CA ALA A 209 -0.92 5.90 -16.18
C ALA A 209 -0.51 6.04 -17.66
N ALA A 210 -0.55 4.94 -18.42
CA ALA A 210 -0.28 4.96 -19.86
C ALA A 210 -1.26 5.87 -20.63
N ALA A 211 -2.54 5.85 -20.29
CA ALA A 211 -3.55 6.71 -20.91
C ALA A 211 -3.32 8.20 -20.60
N GLN A 212 -2.84 8.54 -19.39
CA GLN A 212 -2.50 9.92 -19.03
C GLN A 212 -1.24 10.41 -19.76
N ILE A 213 -0.20 9.57 -19.85
CA ILE A 213 1.00 9.88 -20.66
C ILE A 213 0.59 10.15 -22.10
N LEU A 214 -0.24 9.31 -22.71
CA LEU A 214 -0.72 9.50 -24.08
C LEU A 214 -1.47 10.82 -24.26
N ARG A 215 -2.36 11.18 -23.31
CA ARG A 215 -3.08 12.47 -23.32
C ARG A 215 -2.13 13.67 -23.24
N LEU A 216 -1.13 13.61 -22.35
CA LEU A 216 -0.13 14.67 -22.22
C LEU A 216 0.69 14.80 -23.51
N THR A 217 1.13 13.70 -24.11
CA THR A 217 1.87 13.70 -25.38
C THR A 217 1.05 14.30 -26.51
N HIS A 218 -0.25 13.96 -26.63
CA HIS A 218 -1.13 14.60 -27.61
C HIS A 218 -1.27 16.11 -27.33
N SER A 219 -1.47 16.51 -26.08
CA SER A 219 -1.58 17.93 -25.73
C SER A 219 -0.29 18.72 -26.00
N VAL A 220 0.90 18.12 -25.82
CA VAL A 220 2.18 18.75 -26.17
C VAL A 220 2.35 18.82 -27.69
N ASN A 221 2.03 17.75 -28.41
CA ASN A 221 2.10 17.74 -29.87
C ASN A 221 1.20 18.81 -30.50
N ASP A 222 0.00 19.01 -29.96
CA ASP A 222 -0.93 20.06 -30.39
C ASP A 222 -0.41 21.48 -30.07
N LYS A 223 0.35 21.64 -28.99
CA LYS A 223 0.98 22.92 -28.60
C LYS A 223 2.26 23.23 -29.40
N VAL A 224 2.98 22.22 -29.84
CA VAL A 224 4.22 22.37 -30.62
C VAL A 224 3.92 22.58 -32.11
N ASN A 225 2.75 22.16 -32.60
CA ASN A 225 2.37 22.28 -34.02
C ASN A 225 1.84 23.67 -34.44
N TRP A 226 2.26 24.76 -33.79
CA TRP A 226 1.93 26.13 -34.22
C TRP A 226 3.17 27.03 -34.30
N LYS A 227 3.62 27.27 -35.54
CA LYS A 227 3.74 28.60 -36.16
C LYS A 227 3.89 28.43 -37.68
N PRO A 228 2.92 28.85 -38.51
CA PRO A 228 3.20 29.13 -39.90
C PRO A 228 4.03 30.42 -39.98
N ASP A 229 5.24 30.30 -40.51
CA ASP A 229 5.99 31.45 -41.03
C ASP A 229 5.28 31.93 -42.30
N ASP A 230 4.38 32.88 -42.16
CA ASP A 230 4.05 33.76 -43.28
C ASP A 230 3.54 35.09 -42.74
N GLU A 231 4.44 36.06 -42.66
CA GLU A 231 4.19 37.47 -42.94
C GLU A 231 5.52 38.23 -42.82
N ARG A 232 6.24 38.33 -43.94
CA ARG A 232 6.92 39.56 -44.39
C ARG A 232 7.47 39.33 -45.80
N GLY A 233 6.55 39.25 -46.76
CA GLY A 233 6.78 39.89 -48.04
C GLY A 233 6.52 41.38 -47.87
N GLN A 234 7.59 42.18 -47.86
CA GLN A 234 7.67 43.53 -48.43
C GLN A 234 9.15 43.82 -48.69
#